data_AF-A0A3D3T710-F1
#
_entry.id   AF-A0A3D3T710-F1
#
_cell.length_a   1.000
_cell.length_b   1.000
_cell.length_c   1.000
_cell.angle_alpha   90.00
_cell.angle_beta   90.00
_cell.angle_gamma   90.00
#
_symmetry.space_group_name_H-M   'P 1'
#
loop_
_entity.id
_entity.type
_entity.pdbx_description
1 polymer ?
#
loop_
_entity_poly.entity_id
_entity_poly.type
_entity_poly.pdbx_seq_one_letter_code
_entity_poly.pdbx_strand_id
1 'polypeptide(L)' 'KHKCADILLEVELAKSTAYYAAAAAAENTDDLPAVASLTKACASDTYMKAAQECIQIHGGIGFT' A
#
# COMPACT_ATOMS: atom_id res chain seq x y z
N LYS A 1 -18.55 -3.45 5.89
CA LYS A 1 -18.43 -3.42 4.41
C LYS A 1 -17.66 -2.19 3.90
N HIS A 2 -17.94 -0.98 4.39
CA HIS A 2 -17.21 0.25 3.99
C HIS A 2 -15.70 0.19 4.28
N LYS A 3 -15.29 -0.17 5.52
CA LYS A 3 -13.88 -0.34 5.88
C LYS A 3 -13.06 -1.22 4.92
N CYS A 4 -13.61 -2.36 4.50
CA CYS A 4 -12.92 -3.25 3.55
C CYS A 4 -12.76 -2.60 2.16
N ALA A 5 -13.75 -1.82 1.72
CA ALA A 5 -13.67 -1.09 0.46
C ALA A 5 -12.64 0.05 0.54
N ASP A 6 -12.58 0.76 1.66
CA ASP A 6 -11.61 1.84 1.88
C ASP A 6 -10.18 1.29 1.89
N ILE A 7 -9.94 0.16 2.58
CA ILE A 7 -8.64 -0.51 2.58
C ILE A 7 -8.26 -1.00 1.18
N LEU A 8 -9.22 -1.57 0.44
CA LEU A 8 -8.97 -2.02 -0.93
C LEU A 8 -8.56 -0.84 -1.82
N LEU A 9 -9.22 0.31 -1.69
CA LEU A 9 -8.85 1.52 -2.43
C LEU A 9 -7.41 1.95 -2.12
N GLU A 10 -7.02 1.95 -0.85
CA GLU A 10 -5.64 2.30 -0.44
C GLU A 10 -4.60 1.30 -0.95
N VAL A 11 -4.94 0.01 -0.98
CA VAL A 11 -4.09 -1.04 -1.56
C VAL A 11 -3.90 -0.84 -3.06
N GLU A 12 -4.96 -0.55 -3.80
CA GLU A 12 -4.86 -0.30 -5.25
C GLU A 12 -4.09 0.99 -5.56
N LEU A 13 -4.19 2.02 -4.70
CA LEU A 13 -3.36 3.22 -4.79
C LEU A 13 -1.88 2.89 -4.58
N ALA A 14 -1.54 2.17 -3.50
CA ALA A 14 -0.16 1.75 -3.24
C ALA A 14 0.40 0.89 -4.38
N LYS A 15 -0.40 -0.04 -4.92
CA LYS A 15 -0.05 -0.86 -6.08
C LYS A 15 0.23 -0.02 -7.33
N SER A 16 -0.57 1.02 -7.57
CA SER A 16 -0.36 1.96 -8.69
C SER A 16 0.98 2.68 -8.56
N THR A 17 1.36 3.13 -7.36
CA THR A 17 2.69 3.73 -7.13
C THR A 17 3.81 2.73 -7.37
N ALA A 18 3.62 1.45 -7.00
CA ALA A 18 4.60 0.39 -7.25
C ALA A 18 4.78 0.11 -8.74
N TYR A 19 3.71 0.11 -9.54
CA TYR A 19 3.82 -0.02 -10.99
C TYR A 19 4.55 1.17 -11.61
N TYR A 20 4.28 2.39 -11.16
CA TYR A 20 5.01 3.56 -11.63
C TYR A 20 6.51 3.50 -11.28
N ALA A 21 6.85 3.12 -10.04
CA ALA A 21 8.25 2.90 -9.64
C ALA A 21 8.94 1.81 -10.47
N ALA A 22 8.22 0.73 -10.80
CA ALA A 22 8.76 -0.33 -11.63
C ALA A 22 9.02 0.13 -13.07
N ALA A 23 8.14 0.96 -13.64
CA ALA A 23 8.35 1.57 -14.95
C ALA A 23 9.56 2.52 -14.95
N ALA A 24 9.63 3.42 -13.96
CA ALA A 24 10.78 4.30 -13.73
C ALA A 24 12.11 3.52 -13.62
N ALA A 25 12.09 2.38 -12.92
CA ALA A 25 13.24 1.50 -12.79
C ALA A 25 13.64 0.82 -14.11
N ALA A 26 12.66 0.40 -14.91
CA ALA A 26 12.91 -0.21 -16.22
C ALA A 26 13.52 0.79 -17.21
N GLU A 27 13.10 2.05 -17.14
CA GLU A 27 13.55 3.14 -18.02
C GLU A 27 14.78 3.89 -17.50
N ASN A 28 15.24 3.58 -16.27
CA ASN A 28 16.31 4.30 -15.56
C ASN A 28 16.08 5.81 -15.53
N THR A 29 14.87 6.22 -15.18
CA THR A 29 14.51 7.64 -15.10
C THR A 29 15.21 8.33 -13.93
N ASP A 30 15.49 9.62 -14.08
CA ASP A 30 16.16 10.43 -13.05
C ASP A 30 15.32 10.59 -11.77
N ASP A 31 14.00 10.43 -11.85
CA ASP A 31 13.07 10.52 -10.72
C ASP A 31 12.95 9.21 -9.92
N LEU A 32 13.56 8.11 -10.37
CA LEU A 32 13.50 6.80 -9.71
C LEU A 32 13.76 6.85 -8.20
N PRO A 33 14.78 7.56 -7.67
CA PRO A 33 15.01 7.61 -6.22
C PRO A 33 13.84 8.24 -5.45
N ALA A 34 13.21 9.27 -6.02
CA ALA A 34 12.06 9.94 -5.41
C ALA A 34 10.83 9.04 -5.45
N VAL A 35 10.56 8.42 -6.60
CA VAL A 35 9.40 7.54 -6.79
C VAL A 35 9.53 6.28 -5.94
N ALA A 36 10.71 5.67 -5.85
CA ALA A 36 10.95 4.52 -4.98
C ALA A 36 10.68 4.86 -3.51
N SER A 37 11.11 6.04 -3.04
CA SER A 37 10.87 6.50 -1.68
C SER A 37 9.38 6.74 -1.41
N LEU A 38 8.67 7.35 -2.37
CA LEU A 38 7.22 7.55 -2.31
C LEU A 38 6.47 6.21 -2.24
N THR A 39 6.79 5.28 -3.14
CA THR A 39 6.20 3.94 -3.19
C THR A 39 6.43 3.19 -1.88
N LYS A 40 7.65 3.27 -1.32
CA LYS A 40 7.95 2.66 -0.02
C LYS A 40 7.04 3.22 1.06
N ALA A 41 6.93 4.55 1.17
CA ALA A 41 6.13 5.20 2.20
C ALA A 41 4.64 4.82 2.08
N CYS A 42 4.09 4.93 0.87
CA CYS A 42 2.69 4.58 0.60
C CYS A 42 2.41 3.10 0.91
N ALA A 43 3.26 2.18 0.43
CA ALA A 43 3.09 0.75 0.67
C ALA A 43 3.19 0.38 2.16
N SER A 44 4.14 0.97 2.89
CA SER A 44 4.28 0.68 4.32
C SER A 44 3.09 1.18 5.13
N ASP A 45 2.60 2.39 4.83
CA ASP A 45 1.48 2.98 5.57
C ASP A 45 0.17 2.24 5.28
N THR A 46 -0.09 1.93 4.00
CA THR A 46 -1.24 1.13 3.59
C THR A 46 -1.21 -0.26 4.23
N TYR A 47 -0.05 -0.92 4.27
CA TYR A 47 0.09 -2.23 4.91
C TYR A 47 -0.24 -2.16 6.40
N MET A 48 0.33 -1.19 7.12
CA MET A 48 0.11 -1.05 8.56
C MET A 48 -1.38 -0.81 8.87
N LYS A 49 -2.05 0.03 8.07
CA LYS A 49 -3.49 0.26 8.20
C LYS A 49 -4.30 -0.99 7.89
N ALA A 50 -4.00 -1.67 6.79
CA ALA A 50 -4.72 -2.87 6.38
C ALA A 50 -4.58 -3.99 7.44
N ALA A 51 -3.39 -4.16 8.01
CA ALA A 51 -3.14 -5.13 9.07
C ALA A 51 -3.95 -4.79 10.34
N GLN A 52 -3.94 -3.54 10.78
CA GLN A 52 -4.71 -3.09 11.94
C GLN A 52 -6.21 -3.29 11.74
N GLU A 53 -6.74 -2.89 10.59
CA GLU A 53 -8.16 -3.05 10.29
C GLU A 53 -8.53 -4.51 10.11
N CYS A 54 -7.65 -5.36 9.59
CA CYS A 54 -7.87 -6.79 9.51
C CYS A 54 -8.12 -7.38 10.91
N ILE A 55 -7.29 -7.02 11.89
CA ILE A 55 -7.49 -7.43 13.29
C ILE A 55 -8.86 -6.95 13.78
N GLN A 56 -9.19 -5.67 13.57
CA GLN A 56 -10.45 -5.08 14.05
C GLN A 56 -11.70 -5.69 13.42
N ILE A 57 -11.67 -5.98 12.12
CA ILE A 57 -12.80 -6.57 11.39
C ILE A 57 -13.11 -7.98 11.91
N HIS A 58 -12.10 -8.74 12.31
CA HIS A 58 -12.25 -10.11 12.82
C HIS A 58 -12.48 -10.17 14.35
N GLY A 59 -12.36 -9.05 15.05
CA GLY A 59 -12.57 -8.98 16.50
C GLY A 59 -11.62 -9.90 17.27
N GLY A 60 -12.16 -10.69 18.21
CA GLY A 60 -11.35 -11.61 19.01
C GLY A 60 -10.60 -12.67 18.19
N ILE A 61 -11.11 -13.06 17.02
CA ILE A 61 -10.44 -13.99 16.09
C ILE A 61 -9.23 -13.32 15.45
N GLY A 62 -9.26 -12.00 15.23
CA GLY A 62 -8.14 -11.27 14.65
C GLY A 62 -6.91 -11.18 15.56
N PHE A 63 -7.05 -11.54 16.84
CA PHE A 63 -5.98 -11.50 17.83
C PHE A 63 -5.31 -12.85 18.08
N THR A 64 -5.99 -13.95 17.73
CA THR A 64 -5.54 -15.34 17.93
C THR A 64 -4.97 -15.91 16.64
#